data_AF-A0AAX0RUQ0-F1
#
_entry.id   AF-A0AAX0RUQ0-F1
#
_cell.length_a   1.000
_cell.length_b   1.000
_cell.length_c   1.000
_cell.angle_alpha   90.00
_cell.angle_beta   90.00
_cell.angle_gamma   90.00
#
_symmetry.space_group_name_H-M   'P 1'
#
loop_
_entity.id
_entity.type
_entity.pdbx_description
1 polymer ?
#
loop_
_entity_poly.entity_id
_entity_poly.type
_entity_poly.pdbx_seq_one_letter_code
_entity_poly.pdbx_strand_id
1 'polypeptide(L)'
;MILNETCEFDTNKKVIHSFQRSIEITSAILLLTGQITIIGIFVRPGRFSLSLGGPLFGGHRLEGKDHSQEGNLFIDILDIIIAILLINDVIHVTGLFVSSGEFTINVSGPIFGYPEVTPALPIEDYNLFNTIITKHYIVPPELLTNIRGNE
;
A
#
# COMPACT_ATOMS: atom_id res chain seq x y z
N MET A 1 18.64 -4.64 28.90
CA MET A 1 18.79 -3.99 27.59
C MET A 1 17.81 -4.53 26.54
N ILE A 2 17.45 -5.83 26.59
CA ILE A 2 16.51 -6.48 25.64
C ILE A 2 15.05 -5.95 25.71
N LEU A 3 14.58 -5.50 26.88
CA LEU A 3 13.20 -5.02 27.07
C LEU A 3 12.89 -3.66 26.42
N ASN A 4 13.89 -2.80 26.23
CA ASN A 4 13.68 -1.48 25.59
C ASN A 4 13.52 -1.64 24.07
N GLU A 5 14.33 -2.48 23.44
CA GLU A 5 14.32 -2.71 21.98
C GLU A 5 12.99 -3.31 21.53
N THR A 6 12.39 -4.22 22.30
CA THR A 6 11.09 -4.83 21.96
C THR A 6 9.93 -3.82 22.02
N CYS A 7 9.99 -2.86 22.94
CA CYS A 7 8.94 -1.85 23.14
C CYS A 7 8.99 -0.78 22.03
N GLU A 8 10.20 -0.37 21.64
CA GLU A 8 10.44 0.56 20.54
C GLU A 8 10.06 -0.05 19.18
N PHE A 9 10.35 -1.35 18.98
CA PHE A 9 9.99 -2.10 17.78
C PHE A 9 8.47 -2.21 17.56
N ASP A 10 7.71 -2.52 18.62
CA ASP A 10 6.24 -2.57 18.58
C ASP A 10 5.64 -1.18 18.33
N THR A 11 6.26 -0.13 18.87
CA THR A 11 5.86 1.26 18.64
C THR A 11 6.05 1.66 17.17
N ASN A 12 7.18 1.30 16.55
CA ASN A 12 7.44 1.62 15.14
C ASN A 12 6.48 0.89 14.18
N LYS A 13 6.19 -0.40 14.43
CA LYS A 13 5.18 -1.14 13.64
C LYS A 13 3.80 -0.47 13.76
N LYS A 14 3.40 -0.03 14.96
CA LYS A 14 2.13 0.69 15.17
C LYS A 14 2.07 2.02 14.43
N VAL A 15 3.17 2.79 14.40
CA VAL A 15 3.23 4.06 13.66
C VAL A 15 3.07 3.83 12.16
N ILE A 16 3.81 2.86 11.59
CA ILE A 16 3.70 2.54 10.16
C ILE A 16 2.30 2.07 9.81
N HIS A 17 1.73 1.18 10.63
CA HIS A 17 0.35 0.73 10.46
C HIS A 17 -0.65 1.90 10.52
N SER A 18 -0.50 2.80 11.50
CA SER A 18 -1.37 3.98 11.62
C SER A 18 -1.26 4.91 10.40
N PHE A 19 -0.07 5.04 9.83
CA PHE A 19 0.14 5.83 8.63
C PHE A 19 -0.52 5.18 7.41
N GLN A 20 -0.30 3.88 7.20
CA GLN A 20 -0.96 3.11 6.14
C GLN A 20 -2.48 3.21 6.25
N ARG A 21 -3.00 3.03 7.46
CA ARG A 21 -4.43 3.17 7.75
C ARG A 21 -4.97 4.56 7.44
N SER A 22 -4.20 5.61 7.71
CA SER A 22 -4.58 6.98 7.39
C SER A 22 -4.69 7.18 5.87
N ILE A 23 -3.81 6.56 5.08
CA ILE A 23 -3.88 6.57 3.61
C ILE A 23 -5.14 5.83 3.14
N GLU A 24 -5.45 4.66 3.70
CA GLU A 24 -6.63 3.87 3.34
C GLU A 24 -7.93 4.63 3.62
N ILE A 25 -8.07 5.23 4.81
CA ILE A 25 -9.24 6.04 5.17
C ILE A 25 -9.34 7.28 4.28
N THR A 26 -8.23 7.96 4.01
CA THR A 26 -8.20 9.10 3.09
C THR A 26 -8.65 8.68 1.69
N SER A 27 -8.15 7.55 1.18
CA SER A 27 -8.53 7.00 -0.13
C SER A 27 -10.02 6.67 -0.17
N ALA A 28 -10.58 6.10 0.90
CA ALA A 28 -12.00 5.82 1.02
C ALA A 28 -12.85 7.11 0.96
N ILE A 29 -12.45 8.17 1.67
CA ILE A 29 -13.13 9.46 1.62
C ILE A 29 -13.07 10.06 0.21
N LEU A 30 -11.92 9.95 -0.46
CA LEU A 30 -11.76 10.45 -1.83
C LEU A 30 -12.63 9.69 -2.84
N LEU A 31 -12.83 8.38 -2.65
CA LEU A 31 -13.78 7.58 -3.43
C LEU A 31 -15.22 8.05 -3.21
N LEU A 32 -15.64 8.20 -1.95
CA LEU A 32 -16.99 8.62 -1.60
C LEU A 32 -17.33 10.06 -2.05
N THR A 33 -16.31 10.91 -2.23
CA THR A 33 -16.45 12.28 -2.72
C THR A 33 -16.25 12.40 -4.24
N GLY A 34 -15.98 11.29 -4.94
CA GLY A 34 -15.75 11.25 -6.39
C GLY A 34 -14.47 11.95 -6.85
N GLN A 35 -13.54 12.24 -5.93
CA GLN A 35 -12.24 12.86 -6.25
C GLN A 35 -11.27 11.85 -6.86
N ILE A 36 -11.45 10.58 -6.49
CA ILE A 36 -10.85 9.43 -7.15
C ILE A 36 -11.95 8.40 -7.40
N THR A 37 -11.70 7.47 -8.33
CA THR A 37 -12.62 6.43 -8.77
C THR A 37 -11.80 5.25 -9.30
N ILE A 38 -12.43 4.08 -9.44
CA ILE A 38 -11.83 2.96 -10.15
C ILE A 38 -11.52 3.34 -11.61
N ILE A 39 -10.27 3.19 -12.03
CA ILE A 39 -9.83 3.43 -13.41
C ILE A 39 -9.41 2.16 -14.13
N GLY A 40 -9.17 1.07 -13.40
CA GLY A 40 -8.74 -0.19 -14.00
C GLY A 40 -8.59 -1.33 -13.01
N ILE A 41 -8.48 -2.53 -13.56
CA ILE A 41 -8.23 -3.77 -12.83
C ILE A 41 -6.97 -4.40 -13.42
N PHE A 42 -5.99 -4.67 -12.56
CA PHE A 42 -4.77 -5.39 -12.93
C PHE A 42 -4.91 -6.85 -12.51
N VAL A 43 -4.98 -7.74 -13.50
CA VAL A 43 -5.11 -9.18 -13.27
C VAL A 43 -3.73 -9.84 -13.38
N ARG A 44 -3.42 -10.69 -12.41
CA ARG A 44 -2.23 -11.56 -12.38
C ARG A 44 -2.69 -13.01 -12.14
N PRO A 45 -1.88 -14.02 -12.47
CA PRO A 45 -2.23 -15.40 -12.15
C PRO A 45 -2.53 -15.57 -10.66
N GLY A 46 -3.77 -15.97 -10.34
CA GLY A 46 -4.25 -16.22 -8.98
C GLY A 46 -4.59 -14.98 -8.14
N ARG A 47 -4.47 -13.76 -8.67
CA ARG A 47 -4.74 -12.53 -7.89
C ARG A 47 -5.03 -11.31 -8.76
N PHE A 48 -5.71 -10.31 -8.20
CA PHE A 48 -5.93 -9.03 -8.90
C PHE A 48 -5.84 -7.83 -7.96
N SER A 49 -5.64 -6.65 -8.53
CA SER A 49 -5.64 -5.38 -7.80
C SER A 49 -6.44 -4.34 -8.56
N LEU A 50 -7.08 -3.44 -7.84
CA LEU A 50 -7.84 -2.34 -8.41
C LEU A 50 -6.94 -1.10 -8.45
N SER A 51 -7.02 -0.34 -9.52
CA SER A 51 -6.33 0.93 -9.66
C SER A 51 -7.32 2.07 -9.51
N LEU A 52 -7.00 3.01 -8.63
CA LEU A 52 -7.80 4.17 -8.30
C LEU A 52 -7.08 5.42 -8.82
N GLY A 53 -7.81 6.26 -9.54
CA GLY A 53 -7.32 7.51 -10.13
C GLY A 53 -8.44 8.54 -10.22
N GLY A 54 -8.17 9.73 -10.73
CA GLY A 54 -9.23 10.72 -10.93
C GLY A 54 -8.75 12.17 -10.95
N PRO A 55 -9.70 13.13 -10.86
CA PRO A 55 -9.43 14.56 -10.98
C PRO A 55 -8.34 15.07 -10.04
N LEU A 56 -8.29 14.58 -8.80
CA LEU A 56 -7.28 15.01 -7.83
C LEU A 56 -5.85 14.64 -8.25
N PHE A 57 -5.72 13.60 -9.07
CA PHE A 57 -4.46 13.04 -9.52
C PHE A 57 -4.11 13.40 -10.98
N GLY A 58 -4.78 14.42 -11.52
CA GLY A 58 -4.55 14.91 -12.88
C GLY A 58 -5.28 14.12 -13.97
N GLY A 59 -6.03 13.08 -13.60
CA GLY A 59 -6.84 12.29 -14.53
C GLY A 59 -8.28 12.80 -14.65
N HIS A 60 -9.10 12.09 -15.42
CA HIS A 60 -10.55 12.29 -15.45
C HIS A 60 -11.26 11.25 -14.60
N ARG A 61 -12.45 11.60 -14.09
CA ARG A 61 -13.33 10.63 -13.45
C ARG A 61 -13.81 9.65 -14.52
N LEU A 62 -13.85 8.36 -14.19
CA LEU A 62 -14.48 7.35 -15.03
C LEU A 62 -15.98 7.64 -15.11
N GLU A 63 -16.49 7.71 -16.33
CA GLU A 63 -17.90 7.95 -16.60
C GLU A 63 -18.44 6.87 -17.54
N GLY A 64 -19.73 6.57 -17.39
CA GLY A 64 -20.45 5.69 -18.28
C GLY A 64 -20.36 6.19 -19.72
N LYS A 65 -20.26 5.25 -20.67
CA LYS A 65 -20.26 5.58 -22.09
C LYS A 65 -21.50 6.45 -22.41
N ASP A 66 -21.27 7.47 -23.24
CA ASP A 66 -22.27 8.47 -23.63
C ASP A 66 -22.89 9.25 -22.44
N HIS A 67 -22.16 9.34 -21.31
CA HIS A 67 -22.62 9.94 -20.06
C HIS A 67 -23.90 9.28 -19.52
N SER A 68 -24.03 7.97 -19.74
CA SER A 68 -25.18 7.20 -19.27
C SER A 68 -25.30 7.24 -17.74
N GLN A 69 -26.48 7.62 -17.26
CA GLN A 69 -26.77 7.71 -15.82
C GLN A 69 -26.63 6.35 -15.14
N GLU A 70 -27.07 5.27 -15.82
CA GLU A 70 -26.94 3.89 -15.31
C GLU A 70 -25.46 3.47 -15.17
N GLY A 71 -24.62 3.84 -16.14
CA GLY A 71 -23.18 3.56 -16.09
C GLY A 71 -22.49 4.30 -14.95
N ASN A 72 -22.81 5.59 -14.77
CA ASN A 72 -22.30 6.38 -13.66
C ASN A 72 -22.75 5.82 -12.30
N LEU A 73 -24.02 5.43 -12.17
CA LEU A 73 -24.53 4.82 -10.95
C LEU A 73 -23.85 3.49 -10.63
N PHE A 74 -23.54 2.68 -11.64
CA PHE A 74 -22.79 1.44 -11.44
C PHE A 74 -21.35 1.72 -10.95
N ILE A 75 -20.67 2.70 -11.53
CA ILE A 75 -19.32 3.12 -11.09
C ILE A 75 -19.37 3.62 -9.64
N ASP A 76 -20.35 4.47 -9.30
CA ASP A 76 -20.52 4.99 -7.94
C ASP A 76 -20.76 3.88 -6.91
N ILE A 77 -21.52 2.84 -7.28
CA ILE A 77 -21.72 1.66 -6.42
C ILE A 77 -20.39 0.92 -6.19
N LEU A 78 -19.57 0.75 -7.23
CA LEU A 78 -18.25 0.12 -7.09
C LEU A 78 -17.33 0.94 -6.18
N ASP A 79 -17.29 2.25 -6.36
CA ASP A 79 -16.49 3.16 -5.54
C ASP A 79 -16.91 3.09 -4.06
N ILE A 80 -18.21 3.04 -3.78
CA ILE A 80 -18.75 2.85 -2.43
C ILE A 80 -18.33 1.49 -1.84
N ILE A 81 -18.44 0.41 -2.60
CA ILE A 81 -18.03 -0.93 -2.14
C ILE A 81 -16.53 -0.93 -1.79
N ILE A 82 -15.69 -0.36 -2.65
CA ILE A 82 -14.24 -0.28 -2.43
C ILE A 82 -13.94 0.57 -1.19
N ALA A 83 -14.62 1.71 -1.01
CA ALA A 83 -14.47 2.55 0.16
C ALA A 83 -14.83 1.81 1.46
N ILE A 84 -15.93 1.04 1.46
CA ILE A 84 -16.34 0.21 2.59
C ILE A 84 -15.29 -0.87 2.89
N LEU A 85 -14.70 -1.50 1.87
CA LEU A 85 -13.67 -2.52 2.06
C LEU A 85 -12.38 -1.93 2.65
N LEU A 86 -11.97 -0.72 2.22
CA LEU A 86 -10.86 0.03 2.82
C LEU A 86 -11.15 0.38 4.28
N ILE A 87 -12.34 0.91 4.57
CA ILE A 87 -12.75 1.27 5.94
C ILE A 87 -12.85 0.03 6.85
N ASN A 88 -13.16 -1.16 6.32
CA ASN A 88 -13.19 -2.39 7.12
C ASN A 88 -11.85 -3.14 7.17
N ASP A 89 -10.79 -2.57 6.61
CA ASP A 89 -9.45 -3.18 6.63
C ASP A 89 -9.40 -4.54 5.89
N VAL A 90 -10.31 -4.74 4.93
CA VAL A 90 -10.40 -5.97 4.13
C VAL A 90 -9.46 -5.91 2.92
N ILE A 91 -9.25 -4.70 2.41
CA ILE A 91 -8.29 -4.40 1.35
C ILE A 91 -7.44 -3.21 1.80
N HIS A 92 -6.22 -3.16 1.30
CA HIS A 92 -5.19 -2.21 1.68
C HIS A 92 -4.63 -1.50 0.45
N VAL A 93 -4.01 -0.36 0.70
CA VAL A 93 -3.19 0.31 -0.32
C VAL A 93 -1.89 -0.47 -0.48
N THR A 94 -1.73 -1.11 -1.64
CA THR A 94 -0.58 -1.97 -1.96
C THR A 94 0.53 -1.25 -2.72
N GLY A 95 0.24 -0.09 -3.31
CA GLY A 95 1.24 0.68 -4.03
C GLY A 95 0.70 1.99 -4.58
N LEU A 96 1.64 2.89 -4.86
CA LEU A 96 1.41 4.17 -5.53
C LEU A 96 2.19 4.16 -6.85
N PHE A 97 1.55 4.57 -7.92
CA PHE A 97 2.16 4.66 -9.25
C PHE A 97 2.10 6.10 -9.72
N VAL A 98 3.28 6.64 -10.02
CA VAL A 98 3.43 8.01 -10.52
C VAL A 98 3.96 7.93 -11.95
N SER A 99 3.23 8.52 -12.89
CA SER A 99 3.62 8.68 -14.29
C SER A 99 3.78 10.17 -14.62
N SER A 100 4.21 10.49 -15.84
CA SER A 100 4.40 11.88 -16.30
C SER A 100 3.12 12.72 -16.34
N GLY A 101 1.94 12.13 -16.16
CA GLY A 101 0.66 12.86 -16.14
C GLY A 101 -0.42 12.25 -15.26
N GLU A 102 -0.15 11.13 -14.61
CA GLU A 102 -1.15 10.42 -13.81
C GLU A 102 -0.55 9.93 -12.51
N PHE A 103 -1.30 10.09 -11.43
CA PHE A 103 -1.03 9.45 -10.16
C PHE A 103 -2.15 8.44 -9.86
N THR A 104 -1.78 7.21 -9.51
CA THR A 104 -2.76 6.15 -9.26
C THR A 104 -2.40 5.36 -8.00
N ILE A 105 -3.42 4.92 -7.30
CA ILE A 105 -3.31 4.13 -6.07
C ILE A 105 -3.79 2.73 -6.39
N ASN A 106 -2.98 1.72 -6.09
CA ASN A 106 -3.41 0.34 -6.24
C ASN A 106 -3.86 -0.23 -4.90
N VAL A 107 -5.08 -0.74 -4.87
CA VAL A 107 -5.67 -1.38 -3.70
C VAL A 107 -5.87 -2.87 -3.95
N SER A 108 -5.53 -3.68 -2.94
CA SER A 108 -5.79 -5.12 -2.96
C SER A 108 -5.75 -5.72 -1.56
N GLY A 109 -6.09 -7.00 -1.42
CA GLY A 109 -6.08 -7.70 -0.14
C GLY A 109 -6.33 -9.20 -0.28
N PRO A 110 -6.48 -9.92 0.85
CA PRO A 110 -6.72 -11.36 0.88
C PRO A 110 -7.89 -11.83 0.01
N ILE A 111 -8.97 -11.06 -0.02
CA ILE A 111 -10.15 -11.35 -0.84
C ILE A 111 -9.86 -11.33 -2.36
N PHE A 112 -8.76 -10.72 -2.78
CA PHE A 112 -8.31 -10.65 -4.17
C PHE A 112 -7.06 -11.50 -4.43
N GLY A 113 -6.69 -12.40 -3.50
CA GLY A 113 -5.58 -13.34 -3.66
C GLY A 113 -4.20 -12.76 -3.31
N TYR A 114 -4.12 -11.57 -2.73
CA TYR A 114 -2.87 -11.02 -2.19
C TYR A 114 -2.67 -11.45 -0.72
N PRO A 115 -1.43 -11.63 -0.25
CA PRO A 115 -1.18 -11.81 1.18
C PRO A 115 -1.58 -10.55 1.95
N GLU A 116 -1.84 -10.72 3.24
CA GLU A 116 -2.10 -9.61 4.16
C GLU A 116 -0.89 -8.66 4.22
N VAL A 117 -1.15 -7.35 4.19
CA VAL A 117 -0.09 -6.34 4.15
C VAL A 117 0.32 -6.03 5.59
N THR A 118 1.42 -6.62 6.04
CA THR A 118 2.00 -6.31 7.36
C THR A 118 3.14 -5.30 7.24
N PRO A 119 3.28 -4.35 8.18
CA PRO A 119 4.42 -3.42 8.21
C PRO A 119 5.76 -4.18 8.25
N ALA A 120 6.52 -4.08 7.16
CA ALA A 120 7.90 -4.57 7.10
C ALA A 120 8.82 -3.56 7.80
N LEU A 121 9.47 -3.98 8.89
CA LEU A 121 10.54 -3.19 9.49
C LEU A 121 11.88 -3.57 8.86
N PRO A 122 12.74 -2.59 8.50
CA PRO A 122 14.04 -2.87 7.88
C PRO A 122 15.01 -3.66 8.78
N ILE A 123 14.72 -3.79 10.07
CA ILE A 123 15.60 -4.41 11.07
C ILE A 123 15.59 -5.95 10.98
N GLU A 124 14.47 -6.56 10.59
CA GLU A 124 14.39 -8.02 10.40
C GLU A 124 15.32 -8.47 9.26
N ASP A 125 15.38 -7.67 8.17
CA ASP A 125 16.28 -7.92 7.04
C ASP A 125 17.75 -7.66 7.37
N TYR A 126 18.08 -6.69 8.23
CA TYR A 126 19.47 -6.44 8.63
C TYR A 126 20.10 -7.62 9.37
N ASN A 127 19.39 -8.20 10.34
CA ASN A 127 19.89 -9.34 11.10
C ASN A 127 19.99 -10.60 10.23
N LEU A 128 19.02 -10.80 9.33
CA LEU A 128 19.04 -11.91 8.39
C LEU A 128 20.17 -11.75 7.36
N PHE A 129 20.35 -10.55 6.81
CA PHE A 129 21.47 -10.19 5.94
C PHE A 129 22.81 -10.41 6.63
N ASN A 130 23.00 -9.87 7.83
CA ASN A 130 24.24 -10.00 8.59
C ASN A 130 24.53 -11.48 8.91
N THR A 131 23.51 -12.27 9.26
CA THR A 131 23.64 -13.72 9.49
C THR A 131 24.05 -14.47 8.22
N ILE A 132 23.44 -14.18 7.07
CA ILE A 132 23.78 -14.82 5.79
C ILE A 132 25.21 -14.45 5.38
N ILE A 133 25.56 -13.17 5.47
CA ILE A 133 26.85 -12.63 5.08
C ILE A 133 27.96 -13.20 5.96
N THR A 134 27.83 -13.13 7.28
CA THR A 134 28.86 -13.65 8.22
C THR A 134 29.01 -15.16 8.18
N LYS A 135 27.96 -15.90 7.81
CA LYS A 135 28.01 -17.37 7.66
C LYS A 135 28.72 -17.83 6.38
N HIS A 136 28.63 -17.07 5.29
CA HIS A 136 29.15 -17.49 3.98
C HIS A 136 30.38 -16.70 3.52
N TYR A 137 30.66 -15.55 4.14
CA TYR A 137 31.73 -14.64 3.77
C TYR A 137 32.52 -14.18 4.98
N ILE A 138 33.85 -14.15 4.84
CA ILE A 138 34.74 -13.49 5.81
C ILE A 138 34.70 -12.01 5.47
N VAL A 139 33.87 -11.25 6.19
CA VAL A 139 33.74 -9.81 5.98
C VAL A 139 34.64 -9.06 6.95
N PRO A 140 35.53 -8.17 6.45
CA PRO A 140 36.31 -7.28 7.30
C PRO A 140 35.40 -6.46 8.24
N PRO A 141 35.74 -6.33 9.53
CA PRO A 141 34.89 -5.64 10.52
C PRO A 141 34.54 -4.20 10.12
N GLU A 142 35.46 -3.55 9.40
CA GLU A 142 35.36 -2.17 8.91
C GLU A 142 34.17 -1.94 7.97
N LEU A 143 33.77 -2.96 7.20
CA LEU A 143 32.63 -2.86 6.28
C LEU A 143 31.29 -3.02 7.00
N LEU A 144 31.24 -3.80 8.09
CA LEU A 144 30.02 -3.99 8.88
C LEU A 144 29.65 -2.73 9.67
N THR A 145 30.64 -1.98 10.15
CA THR A 145 30.44 -0.70 10.84
C THR A 145 29.87 0.39 9.92
N ASN A 146 30.25 0.42 8.64
CA ASN A 146 29.76 1.43 7.70
C ASN A 146 28.33 1.18 7.21
N ILE A 147 27.83 -0.06 7.29
CA ILE A 147 26.46 -0.40 6.88
C ILE A 147 25.44 -0.03 7.96
N ARG A 148 25.87 0.13 9.22
CA ARG A 148 24.97 0.41 10.34
C ARG A 148 24.34 1.80 10.31
N GLY A 149 24.74 2.65 9.36
CA GLY A 149 24.38 4.07 9.34
C GLY A 149 25.12 4.79 10.45
N ASN A 150 25.86 5.84 10.11
CA ASN A 150 26.35 6.75 11.14
C ASN A 150 25.13 7.46 11.73
N GLU A 151 24.72 7.05 12.92
CA GLU A 151 23.86 7.84 13.81
C GLU A 151 24.58 9.15 14.18
#